data_AF-E6LJ31-F1
#
_entry.id   AF-E6LJ31-F1
#
_cell.length_a   1.000
_cell.length_b   1.000
_cell.length_c   1.000
_cell.angle_alpha   90.00
_cell.angle_beta   90.00
_cell.angle_gamma   90.00
#
_symmetry.space_group_name_H-M   'P 1'
#
loop_
_entity.id
_entity.type
_entity.pdbx_description
1 polymer ?
#
loop_
_entity_poly.entity_id
_entity_poly.type
_entity_poly.pdbx_seq_one_letter_code
_entity_poly.pdbx_strand_id
1 'polypeptide(L)'
;MNDLVKVFADLGADDGAKSSNNYLRLPNTINVKEKIGVNKVKILELNDYVYTLKDIAILYKNGYADYLNNAEKQIKAKERKEQNKKKTPKKLKTTLSLDRVADLIKLIDLRNGIVETRNDFLRLCIFFNKFKAYELNSHFQNPEDLKAIDAMIKYYDRQKAKNDSALNKKMYWTNQQIIKTLNITAEEQKQLKTIISAEESKLRDKLRKRKNREIPKVALKVKKDLSNLYVNKFKNSLKNR
;
A
#
# COMPACT_ATOMS: atom_id res chain seq x y z
N MET A 1 0.70 35.34 -14.25
CA MET A 1 1.99 34.98 -13.62
C MET A 1 3.03 35.76 -14.41
N ASN A 2 3.70 36.74 -13.81
CA ASN A 2 4.67 37.55 -14.56
C ASN A 2 5.86 36.66 -14.89
N ASP A 3 6.10 36.45 -16.18
CA ASP A 3 7.24 35.68 -16.69
C ASP A 3 8.51 36.46 -16.35
N LEU A 4 9.39 35.88 -15.53
CA LEU A 4 10.62 36.55 -15.07
C LEU A 4 11.50 37.00 -16.25
N VAL A 5 11.46 36.27 -17.36
CA VAL A 5 12.17 36.67 -18.59
C VAL A 5 11.61 37.95 -19.18
N LYS A 6 10.29 38.18 -19.07
CA LYS A 6 9.68 39.46 -19.49
C LYS A 6 10.00 40.61 -18.53
N VAL A 7 10.08 40.32 -17.23
CA VAL A 7 10.42 41.33 -16.21
C VAL A 7 11.86 41.83 -16.37
N PHE A 8 12.78 40.95 -16.76
CA PHE A 8 14.20 41.28 -16.95
C PHE A 8 14.61 41.35 -18.42
N ALA A 9 13.64 41.47 -19.35
CA ALA A 9 13.91 41.56 -20.78
C ALA A 9 14.82 42.76 -21.10
N ASP A 10 14.57 43.90 -20.44
CA ASP A 10 15.36 45.12 -20.60
C ASP A 10 16.81 44.99 -20.08
N LEU A 11 17.07 44.00 -19.21
CA LEU A 11 18.40 43.64 -18.74
C LEU A 11 19.06 42.53 -19.57
N GLY A 12 18.41 42.10 -20.66
CA GLY A 12 18.93 41.06 -21.57
C GLY A 12 18.64 39.63 -21.13
N ALA A 13 17.56 39.38 -20.38
CA ALA A 13 17.17 38.02 -20.00
C ALA A 13 16.85 37.15 -21.23
N ASP A 14 17.46 35.97 -21.28
CA ASP A 14 17.28 34.99 -22.36
C ASP A 14 16.21 33.95 -21.99
N ASP A 15 15.30 33.67 -22.93
CA ASP A 15 14.23 32.68 -22.78
C ASP A 15 14.78 31.26 -22.60
N GLY A 16 15.93 30.96 -23.21
CA GLY A 16 16.63 29.68 -23.04
C GLY A 16 17.16 29.45 -21.62
N ALA A 17 17.27 30.49 -20.80
CA ALA A 17 17.81 30.43 -19.45
C ALA A 17 16.78 30.09 -18.36
N LYS A 18 15.52 29.76 -18.71
CA LYS A 18 14.41 29.52 -17.76
C LYS A 18 14.51 28.28 -16.86
N SER A 19 15.31 27.27 -17.24
CA SER A 19 15.33 25.97 -16.56
C SER A 19 16.12 26.02 -15.26
N SER A 20 15.62 25.35 -14.22
CA SER A 20 16.32 25.15 -12.94
C SER A 20 17.62 24.35 -13.07
N ASN A 21 17.80 23.65 -14.20
CA ASN A 21 18.95 22.80 -14.44
C ASN A 21 20.00 23.48 -15.34
N ASN A 22 19.86 24.77 -15.59
CA ASN A 22 20.82 25.53 -16.38
C ASN A 22 22.12 25.77 -15.61
N TYR A 23 23.23 25.88 -16.34
CA TYR A 23 24.57 26.03 -15.78
C TYR A 23 25.00 27.49 -15.75
N LEU A 24 25.62 27.90 -14.64
CA LEU A 24 26.27 29.19 -14.52
C LEU A 24 27.71 29.12 -15.04
N ARG A 25 28.21 30.25 -15.55
CA ARG A 25 29.63 30.37 -15.92
C ARG A 25 30.49 30.43 -14.66
N LEU A 26 31.60 29.70 -14.66
CA LEU A 26 32.52 29.72 -13.53
C LEU A 26 33.32 31.04 -13.52
N PRO A 27 33.37 31.75 -12.39
CA PRO A 27 34.17 32.98 -12.27
C PRO A 27 35.65 32.77 -12.60
N ASN A 28 36.30 33.83 -13.06
CA ASN A 28 37.72 33.86 -13.43
C ASN A 28 38.14 32.94 -14.58
N THR A 29 37.20 32.34 -15.30
CA THR A 29 37.47 31.55 -16.50
C THR A 29 37.40 32.41 -17.77
N ILE A 30 37.99 31.91 -18.85
CA ILE A 30 37.97 32.56 -20.17
C ILE A 30 36.73 32.07 -20.94
N ASN A 31 35.92 32.99 -21.47
CA ASN A 31 34.82 32.66 -22.36
C ASN A 31 35.34 32.37 -23.77
N VAL A 32 35.43 31.08 -24.12
CA VAL A 32 36.00 30.62 -25.40
C VAL A 32 35.05 30.80 -26.59
N LYS A 33 33.76 31.08 -26.34
CA LYS A 33 32.74 31.13 -27.40
C LYS A 33 32.77 32.44 -28.21
N GLU A 34 33.35 33.50 -27.68
CA GLU A 34 33.49 34.77 -28.40
C GLU A 34 34.73 34.76 -29.28
N LYS A 35 34.55 35.07 -30.57
CA LYS A 35 35.63 35.03 -31.58
C LYS A 35 36.50 36.30 -31.60
N ILE A 36 36.16 37.31 -30.79
CA ILE A 36 36.84 38.61 -30.75
C ILE A 36 37.17 38.93 -29.29
N GLY A 37 38.46 38.83 -28.94
CA GLY A 37 38.99 39.15 -27.62
C GLY A 37 38.91 38.00 -26.59
N VAL A 38 39.87 37.98 -25.66
CA VAL A 38 39.89 37.04 -24.51
C VAL A 38 39.06 37.64 -23.39
N ASN A 39 37.75 37.35 -23.37
CA ASN A 39 36.85 37.88 -22.34
C ASN A 39 36.83 36.96 -21.11
N LYS A 40 37.37 37.47 -19.99
CA LYS A 40 37.39 36.78 -18.69
C LYS A 40 36.08 37.03 -17.94
N VAL A 41 35.47 35.97 -17.43
CA VAL A 41 34.28 36.05 -16.56
C VAL A 41 34.68 36.71 -15.25
N LYS A 42 34.17 37.92 -15.00
CA LYS A 42 34.39 38.68 -13.77
C LYS A 42 33.12 38.69 -12.92
N ILE A 43 33.29 38.64 -11.62
CA ILE A 43 32.23 38.94 -10.66
C ILE A 43 32.16 40.46 -10.57
N LEU A 44 31.00 41.04 -10.87
CA LEU A 44 30.80 42.49 -10.80
C LEU A 44 30.36 42.93 -9.41
N GLU A 45 29.48 42.15 -8.78
CA GLU A 45 28.93 42.42 -7.46
C GLU A 45 28.64 41.11 -6.74
N LEU A 46 28.91 41.07 -5.43
CA LEU A 46 28.50 40.02 -4.52
C LEU A 46 27.62 40.66 -3.46
N ASN A 47 26.50 40.02 -3.16
CA ASN A 47 25.64 40.41 -2.06
C ASN A 47 25.43 39.21 -1.14
N ASP A 48 25.17 39.50 0.12
CA ASP A 48 24.93 38.50 1.16
C ASP A 48 23.43 38.20 1.31
N TYR A 49 22.63 38.48 0.28
CA TYR A 49 21.18 38.28 0.37
C TYR A 49 20.86 36.78 0.36
N VAL A 50 20.26 36.32 1.46
CA VAL A 50 19.78 34.95 1.61
C VAL A 50 18.25 34.98 1.57
N TYR A 51 17.68 34.41 0.51
CA TYR A 51 16.23 34.26 0.39
C TYR A 51 15.84 32.79 0.55
N THR A 52 14.84 32.54 1.39
CA THR A 52 14.17 31.23 1.36
C THR A 52 13.24 31.17 0.14
N LEU A 53 12.91 29.94 -0.32
CA LEU A 53 11.90 29.75 -1.37
C LEU A 53 10.55 30.42 -1.02
N LYS A 54 10.28 30.58 0.28
CA LYS A 54 9.12 31.28 0.82
C LYS A 54 9.19 32.78 0.50
N ASP A 55 10.34 33.41 0.74
CA ASP A 55 10.57 34.83 0.52
C ASP A 55 10.52 35.18 -0.97
N ILE A 56 11.12 34.34 -1.82
CA ILE A 56 11.04 34.48 -3.29
C ILE A 56 9.58 34.38 -3.74
N ALA A 57 8.81 33.45 -3.19
CA ALA A 57 7.39 33.31 -3.53
C ALA A 57 6.53 34.50 -3.07
N ILE A 58 6.93 35.21 -2.00
CA ILE A 58 6.29 36.45 -1.52
C ILE A 58 6.62 37.61 -2.48
N LEU A 59 7.90 37.80 -2.78
CA LEU A 59 8.40 38.92 -3.59
C LEU A 59 7.84 38.92 -5.02
N TYR A 60 7.65 37.74 -5.62
CA TYR A 60 7.27 37.61 -7.03
C TYR A 60 5.78 37.27 -7.27
N LYS A 61 4.94 37.19 -6.23
CA LYS A 61 3.48 37.01 -6.39
C LYS A 61 2.68 38.05 -5.62
N ASN A 62 1.92 38.86 -6.36
CA ASN A 62 0.70 39.55 -5.89
C ASN A 62 -0.44 38.59 -5.44
N GLY A 63 -0.12 37.41 -4.90
CA GLY A 63 -1.08 36.33 -4.63
C GLY A 63 -0.63 35.38 -3.54
N TYR A 64 0.22 35.85 -2.62
CA TYR A 64 0.68 35.03 -1.49
C TYR A 64 -0.48 34.64 -0.56
N ALA A 65 -1.49 35.51 -0.44
CA ALA A 65 -2.72 35.23 0.27
C ALA A 65 -3.49 34.03 -0.32
N ASP A 66 -3.58 33.92 -1.65
CA ASP A 66 -4.26 32.79 -2.30
C ASP A 66 -3.47 31.48 -2.19
N TYR A 67 -2.15 31.54 -2.21
CA TYR A 67 -1.31 30.36 -2.04
C TYR A 67 -1.39 29.82 -0.60
N LEU A 68 -1.32 30.68 0.41
CA LEU A 68 -1.54 30.29 1.82
C LEU A 68 -2.96 29.78 2.05
N ASN A 69 -3.98 30.49 1.57
CA ASN A 69 -5.38 30.07 1.73
C ASN A 69 -5.66 28.72 1.05
N ASN A 70 -5.08 28.46 -0.12
CA ASN A 70 -5.23 27.18 -0.81
C ASN A 70 -4.39 26.07 -0.17
N ALA A 71 -3.21 26.37 0.35
CA ALA A 71 -2.41 25.42 1.12
C ALA A 71 -3.09 25.06 2.44
N GLU A 72 -3.62 26.03 3.18
CA GLU A 72 -4.38 25.82 4.41
C GLU A 72 -5.70 25.08 4.17
N LYS A 73 -6.44 25.41 3.11
CA LYS A 73 -7.64 24.65 2.71
C LYS A 73 -7.29 23.20 2.37
N GLN A 74 -6.16 22.95 1.71
CA GLN A 74 -5.69 21.59 1.41
C GLN A 74 -5.22 20.84 2.66
N ILE A 75 -4.56 21.52 3.60
CA ILE A 75 -4.14 20.95 4.90
C ILE A 75 -5.38 20.63 5.74
N LYS A 76 -6.31 21.57 5.92
CA LYS A 76 -7.58 21.34 6.65
C LYS A 76 -8.45 20.27 5.98
N ALA A 77 -8.44 20.17 4.65
CA ALA A 77 -9.13 19.08 3.94
C ALA A 77 -8.44 17.72 4.12
N LYS A 78 -7.10 17.68 4.18
CA LYS A 78 -6.33 16.47 4.53
C LYS A 78 -6.56 16.06 5.99
N GLU A 79 -6.54 17.01 6.92
CA GLU A 79 -6.84 16.79 8.34
C GLU A 79 -8.27 16.34 8.56
N ARG A 80 -9.27 16.93 7.88
CA ARG A 80 -10.66 16.43 7.89
C ARG A 80 -10.77 15.03 7.29
N LYS A 81 -10.00 14.70 6.24
CA LYS A 81 -9.90 13.33 5.71
C LYS A 81 -9.18 12.37 6.66
N GLU A 82 -8.23 12.82 7.46
CA GLU A 82 -7.54 12.02 8.48
C GLU A 82 -8.38 11.82 9.73
N GLN A 83 -9.14 12.83 10.16
CA GLN A 83 -10.08 12.74 11.27
C GLN A 83 -11.31 11.89 10.91
N ASN A 84 -11.79 11.97 9.65
CA ASN A 84 -12.84 11.08 9.13
C ASN A 84 -12.34 9.68 8.75
N LYS A 85 -11.03 9.51 8.53
CA LYS A 85 -10.35 8.22 8.72
C LYS A 85 -10.23 7.95 10.22
N LYS A 86 -11.35 7.78 10.91
CA LYS A 86 -11.37 6.87 12.07
C LYS A 86 -10.66 5.62 11.58
N LYS A 87 -9.48 5.35 12.15
CA LYS A 87 -8.63 4.21 11.84
C LYS A 87 -9.48 2.96 12.05
N THR A 88 -10.27 2.54 11.05
CA THR A 88 -10.47 1.12 10.84
C THR A 88 -9.03 0.61 10.75
N PRO A 89 -8.59 -0.26 11.68
CA PRO A 89 -7.27 -0.82 11.54
C PRO A 89 -7.25 -1.37 10.11
N LYS A 90 -6.32 -0.87 9.27
CA LYS A 90 -6.03 -1.53 8.00
C LYS A 90 -5.78 -2.96 8.44
N LYS A 91 -6.73 -3.88 8.23
CA LYS A 91 -6.52 -5.30 8.52
C LYS A 91 -5.21 -5.59 7.82
N LEU A 92 -4.16 -5.90 8.59
CA LEU A 92 -2.86 -6.13 7.99
C LEU A 92 -3.10 -7.16 6.89
N LYS A 93 -2.58 -6.93 5.67
CA LYS A 93 -2.75 -7.86 4.56
C LYS A 93 -2.32 -9.29 4.94
N THR A 94 -1.47 -9.41 5.96
CA THR A 94 -1.04 -10.65 6.59
C THR A 94 -2.17 -11.45 7.24
N THR A 95 -3.24 -10.84 7.76
CA THR A 95 -4.30 -11.61 8.42
C THR A 95 -5.16 -12.39 7.44
N LEU A 96 -5.51 -11.79 6.30
CA LEU A 96 -6.34 -12.46 5.30
C LEU A 96 -5.59 -13.61 4.62
N SER A 97 -4.30 -13.42 4.30
CA SER A 97 -3.52 -14.50 3.68
C SER A 97 -3.31 -15.66 4.64
N LEU A 98 -3.03 -15.39 5.92
CA LEU A 98 -2.95 -16.42 6.96
C LEU A 98 -4.29 -17.14 7.18
N ASP A 99 -5.39 -16.39 7.25
CA ASP A 99 -6.73 -16.96 7.38
C ASP A 99 -7.08 -17.87 6.19
N ARG A 100 -6.65 -17.51 4.97
CA ARG A 100 -6.82 -18.36 3.77
C ARG A 100 -5.99 -19.63 3.82
N VAL A 101 -4.75 -19.57 4.32
CA VAL A 101 -3.94 -20.77 4.52
C VAL A 101 -4.58 -21.69 5.57
N ALA A 102 -5.09 -21.12 6.66
CA ALA A 102 -5.81 -21.88 7.67
C ALA A 102 -7.07 -22.55 7.09
N ASP A 103 -7.79 -21.86 6.20
CA ASP A 103 -8.91 -22.47 5.47
C ASP A 103 -8.45 -23.62 4.56
N LEU A 104 -7.31 -23.51 3.89
CA LEU A 104 -6.76 -24.61 3.07
C LEU A 104 -6.39 -25.83 3.92
N ILE A 105 -5.74 -25.62 5.07
CA ILE A 105 -5.42 -26.70 6.02
C ILE A 105 -6.72 -27.37 6.49
N LYS A 106 -7.70 -26.56 6.91
CA LYS A 106 -9.00 -27.07 7.36
C LYS A 106 -9.74 -27.86 6.28
N LEU A 107 -9.62 -27.47 5.01
CA LEU A 107 -10.17 -28.24 3.89
C LEU A 107 -9.52 -29.62 3.76
N ILE A 108 -8.21 -29.69 3.87
CA ILE A 108 -7.47 -30.96 3.83
C ILE A 108 -7.90 -31.85 4.99
N ASP A 109 -8.04 -31.28 6.19
CA ASP A 109 -8.51 -31.98 7.38
C ASP A 109 -9.94 -32.51 7.22
N LEU A 110 -10.87 -31.69 6.69
CA LEU A 110 -12.26 -32.10 6.42
C LEU A 110 -12.35 -33.24 5.40
N ARG A 111 -11.35 -33.36 4.52
CA ARG A 111 -11.23 -34.42 3.52
C ARG A 111 -10.35 -35.59 3.99
N ASN A 112 -9.99 -35.63 5.27
CA ASN A 112 -9.11 -36.64 5.87
C ASN A 112 -7.78 -36.82 5.12
N GLY A 113 -7.22 -35.72 4.60
CA GLY A 113 -5.95 -35.73 3.87
C GLY A 113 -6.02 -36.23 2.42
N ILE A 114 -7.20 -36.67 1.95
CA ILE A 114 -7.41 -37.14 0.58
C ILE A 114 -7.86 -35.97 -0.30
N VAL A 115 -7.03 -35.58 -1.25
CA VAL A 115 -7.35 -34.49 -2.19
C VAL A 115 -7.05 -34.90 -3.62
N GLU A 116 -7.93 -34.49 -4.54
CA GLU A 116 -7.77 -34.75 -5.98
C GLU A 116 -6.54 -34.02 -6.55
N THR A 117 -6.30 -32.77 -6.14
CA THR A 117 -5.28 -31.88 -6.71
C THR A 117 -4.34 -31.29 -5.66
N ARG A 118 -3.50 -32.13 -5.05
CA ARG A 118 -2.47 -31.73 -4.07
C ARG A 118 -1.61 -30.53 -4.51
N ASN A 119 -1.19 -30.51 -5.77
CA ASN A 119 -0.37 -29.44 -6.33
C ASN A 119 -1.08 -28.07 -6.33
N ASP A 120 -2.40 -28.04 -6.50
CA ASP A 120 -3.16 -26.79 -6.50
C ASP A 120 -3.27 -26.21 -5.08
N PHE A 121 -3.44 -27.07 -4.07
CA PHE A 121 -3.36 -26.67 -2.66
C PHE A 121 -1.98 -26.10 -2.31
N LEU A 122 -0.90 -26.78 -2.69
CA LEU A 122 0.47 -26.31 -2.44
C LEU A 122 0.75 -24.98 -3.14
N ARG A 123 0.35 -24.83 -4.41
CA ARG A 123 0.49 -23.58 -5.17
C ARG A 123 -0.24 -22.42 -4.52
N LEU A 124 -1.49 -22.65 -4.08
CA LEU A 124 -2.29 -21.63 -3.38
C LEU A 124 -1.67 -21.26 -2.03
N CYS A 125 -1.15 -22.25 -1.29
CA CYS A 125 -0.46 -22.00 -0.02
C CYS A 125 0.80 -21.16 -0.23
N ILE A 126 1.66 -21.53 -1.20
CA ILE A 126 2.87 -20.77 -1.54
C ILE A 126 2.54 -19.33 -1.93
N PHE A 127 1.45 -19.15 -2.67
CA PHE A 127 0.95 -17.84 -3.04
C PHE A 127 0.53 -17.00 -1.83
N PHE A 128 -0.31 -17.54 -0.94
CA PHE A 128 -0.79 -16.80 0.23
C PHE A 128 0.30 -16.59 1.29
N ASN A 129 1.05 -17.63 1.60
CA ASN A 129 2.19 -17.61 2.50
C ASN A 129 3.12 -18.81 2.27
N LYS A 130 4.23 -18.59 1.55
CA LYS A 130 5.26 -19.61 1.28
C LYS A 130 5.85 -20.31 2.51
N PHE A 131 5.90 -19.64 3.66
CA PHE A 131 6.45 -20.23 4.88
C PHE A 131 5.56 -21.31 5.48
N LYS A 132 4.28 -21.37 5.08
CA LYS A 132 3.31 -22.36 5.56
C LYS A 132 3.17 -23.59 4.64
N ALA A 133 3.94 -23.65 3.54
CA ALA A 133 3.84 -24.75 2.57
C ALA A 133 4.20 -26.11 3.18
N TYR A 134 5.23 -26.18 4.04
CA TYR A 134 5.61 -27.42 4.71
C TYR A 134 4.55 -27.90 5.70
N GLU A 135 3.99 -26.96 6.49
CA GLU A 135 2.89 -27.25 7.41
C GLU A 135 1.68 -27.77 6.65
N LEU A 136 1.26 -27.09 5.58
CA LEU A 136 0.15 -27.59 4.76
C LEU A 136 0.44 -28.97 4.15
N ASN A 137 1.68 -29.26 3.76
CA ASN A 137 2.06 -30.55 3.20
C ASN A 137 1.91 -31.71 4.20
N SER A 138 2.12 -31.47 5.51
CA SER A 138 1.99 -32.51 6.53
C SER A 138 0.55 -32.96 6.79
N HIS A 139 -0.45 -32.18 6.35
CA HIS A 139 -1.86 -32.55 6.49
C HIS A 139 -2.36 -33.49 5.38
N PHE A 140 -1.61 -33.66 4.29
CA PHE A 140 -1.97 -34.65 3.26
C PHE A 140 -1.76 -36.07 3.79
N GLN A 141 -2.63 -37.00 3.36
CA GLN A 141 -2.44 -38.42 3.66
C GLN A 141 -1.11 -38.94 3.11
N ASN A 142 -0.72 -38.45 1.93
CA ASN A 142 0.55 -38.74 1.28
C ASN A 142 1.32 -37.42 1.03
N PRO A 143 2.11 -36.95 2.02
CA PRO A 143 2.91 -35.74 1.88
C PRO A 143 3.87 -35.82 0.69
N GLU A 144 4.08 -34.69 0.01
CA GLU A 144 5.09 -34.59 -1.05
C GLU A 144 6.51 -34.48 -0.46
N ASP A 145 7.54 -34.87 -1.22
CA ASP A 145 8.93 -34.75 -0.78
C ASP A 145 9.32 -33.28 -0.53
N LEU A 146 10.08 -33.04 0.53
CA LEU A 146 10.53 -31.70 0.93
C LEU A 146 11.34 -31.03 -0.18
N LYS A 147 12.13 -31.79 -0.95
CA LYS A 147 12.88 -31.27 -2.10
C LYS A 147 11.95 -30.75 -3.21
N ALA A 148 10.81 -31.40 -3.42
CA ALA A 148 9.83 -30.96 -4.40
C ALA A 148 9.13 -29.66 -3.95
N ILE A 149 8.83 -29.53 -2.65
CA ILE A 149 8.30 -28.28 -2.07
C ILE A 149 9.30 -27.13 -2.24
N ASP A 150 10.58 -27.37 -1.92
CA ASP A 150 11.65 -26.40 -2.12
C ASP A 150 11.76 -25.97 -3.58
N ALA A 151 11.68 -26.93 -4.51
CA ALA A 151 11.68 -26.65 -5.94
C ALA A 151 10.48 -25.79 -6.36
N MET A 152 9.28 -26.04 -5.82
CA MET A 152 8.09 -25.23 -6.07
C MET A 152 8.24 -23.80 -5.53
N ILE A 153 8.75 -23.63 -4.30
CA ILE A 153 8.99 -22.30 -3.71
C ILE A 153 10.02 -21.52 -4.53
N LYS A 154 11.14 -22.17 -4.90
CA LYS A 154 12.18 -21.56 -5.74
C LYS A 154 11.66 -21.17 -7.12
N TYR A 155 10.85 -22.04 -7.74
CA TYR A 155 10.20 -21.74 -9.01
C TYR A 155 9.31 -20.50 -8.88
N TYR A 156 8.48 -20.44 -7.85
CA TYR A 156 7.60 -19.31 -7.60
C TYR A 156 8.36 -18.00 -7.38
N ASP A 157 9.41 -18.00 -6.55
CA ASP A 157 10.25 -16.81 -6.30
C ASP A 157 10.93 -16.33 -7.60
N ARG A 158 11.43 -17.26 -8.45
CA ARG A 158 12.01 -16.91 -9.77
C ARG A 158 10.98 -16.27 -10.71
N GLN A 159 9.78 -16.83 -10.81
CA GLN A 159 8.77 -16.30 -11.71
C GLN A 159 8.24 -14.94 -11.24
N LYS A 160 8.15 -14.73 -9.92
CA LYS A 160 7.82 -13.43 -9.34
C LYS A 160 8.88 -12.37 -9.68
N ALA A 161 10.16 -12.74 -9.65
CA ALA A 161 11.24 -11.83 -10.05
C ALA A 161 11.19 -11.43 -11.53
N LYS A 162 10.69 -12.32 -12.40
CA LYS A 162 10.55 -12.08 -13.84
C LYS A 162 9.34 -11.24 -14.25
N ASN A 163 8.49 -10.80 -13.31
CA ASN A 163 7.24 -10.07 -13.59
C ASN A 163 6.35 -10.76 -14.64
N ASP A 164 6.34 -12.10 -14.69
CA ASP A 164 5.59 -12.86 -15.67
C ASP A 164 4.08 -12.60 -15.53
N SER A 165 3.48 -11.99 -16.55
CA SER A 165 2.08 -11.54 -16.56
C SER A 165 1.09 -12.71 -16.50
N ALA A 166 1.46 -13.88 -17.04
CA ALA A 166 0.62 -15.07 -17.04
C ALA A 166 0.53 -15.71 -15.65
N LEU A 167 1.66 -15.75 -14.93
CA LEU A 167 1.67 -16.18 -13.54
C LEU A 167 0.91 -15.17 -12.68
N ASN A 168 1.14 -13.87 -12.87
CA ASN A 168 0.42 -12.80 -12.16
C ASN A 168 -1.10 -12.87 -12.38
N LYS A 169 -1.59 -13.26 -13.56
CA LYS A 169 -3.03 -13.43 -13.83
C LYS A 169 -3.62 -14.66 -13.11
N LYS A 170 -2.87 -15.76 -13.04
CA LYS A 170 -3.19 -16.89 -12.14
C LYS A 170 -2.92 -16.57 -10.67
N MET A 171 -2.36 -15.42 -10.33
CA MET A 171 -2.01 -15.02 -8.97
C MET A 171 -3.15 -14.26 -8.28
N TYR A 172 -4.10 -13.69 -9.02
CA TYR A 172 -5.28 -13.02 -8.47
C TYR A 172 -6.51 -13.94 -8.44
N TRP A 173 -6.41 -15.09 -7.78
CA TRP A 173 -7.59 -15.96 -7.67
C TRP A 173 -8.65 -15.32 -6.79
N THR A 174 -9.82 -15.16 -7.38
CA THR A 174 -11.05 -14.83 -6.68
C THR A 174 -11.50 -16.04 -5.86
N ASN A 175 -12.28 -15.82 -4.80
CA ASN A 175 -12.86 -16.92 -4.01
C ASN A 175 -13.65 -17.90 -4.91
N GLN A 176 -14.33 -17.41 -5.94
CA GLN A 176 -15.06 -18.25 -6.90
C GLN A 176 -14.13 -19.18 -7.69
N GLN A 177 -12.96 -18.69 -8.11
CA GLN A 177 -11.96 -19.53 -8.79
C GLN A 177 -11.41 -20.59 -7.84
N ILE A 178 -11.05 -20.22 -6.61
CA ILE A 178 -10.55 -21.18 -5.61
C ILE A 178 -11.58 -22.29 -5.35
N ILE A 179 -12.86 -21.92 -5.16
CA ILE A 179 -13.95 -22.87 -4.92
C ILE A 179 -14.11 -23.83 -6.10
N LYS A 180 -14.08 -23.32 -7.34
CA LYS A 180 -14.19 -24.15 -8.54
C LYS A 180 -12.98 -25.06 -8.73
N THR A 181 -11.76 -24.56 -8.53
CA THR A 181 -10.55 -25.33 -8.77
C THR A 181 -10.33 -26.42 -7.73
N LEU A 182 -10.71 -26.17 -6.47
CA LEU A 182 -10.57 -27.16 -5.39
C LEU A 182 -11.84 -27.99 -5.16
N ASN A 183 -12.87 -27.85 -6.02
CA ASN A 183 -14.17 -28.49 -5.89
C ASN A 183 -14.74 -28.37 -4.46
N ILE A 184 -14.76 -27.15 -3.90
CA ILE A 184 -15.20 -26.92 -2.52
C ILE A 184 -16.72 -27.00 -2.41
N THR A 185 -17.23 -27.88 -1.56
CA THR A 185 -18.67 -28.08 -1.35
C THR A 185 -19.30 -26.95 -0.53
N ALA A 186 -20.63 -26.86 -0.55
CA ALA A 186 -21.35 -25.89 0.27
C ALA A 186 -21.20 -26.16 1.78
N GLU A 187 -21.08 -27.43 2.18
CA GLU A 187 -20.89 -27.84 3.57
C GLU A 187 -19.49 -27.48 4.07
N GLU A 188 -18.47 -27.72 3.26
CA GLU A 188 -17.10 -27.29 3.54
C GLU A 188 -17.05 -25.77 3.71
N GLN A 189 -17.67 -25.00 2.82
CA GLN A 189 -17.71 -23.53 2.91
C GLN A 189 -18.27 -23.04 4.25
N LYS A 190 -19.27 -23.72 4.85
CA LYS A 190 -19.81 -23.35 6.18
C LYS A 190 -18.77 -23.41 7.29
N GLN A 191 -17.77 -24.27 7.14
CA GLN A 191 -16.69 -24.46 8.11
C GLN A 191 -15.52 -23.49 7.90
N LEU A 192 -15.38 -22.91 6.71
CA LEU A 192 -14.28 -21.99 6.38
C LEU A 192 -14.56 -20.56 6.83
N LYS A 193 -13.49 -19.80 7.08
CA LYS A 193 -13.53 -18.43 7.55
C LYS A 193 -13.59 -17.42 6.41
N THR A 194 -12.85 -17.64 5.34
CA THR A 194 -12.58 -16.66 4.27
C THR A 194 -12.82 -17.17 2.85
N ILE A 195 -12.53 -18.45 2.55
CA ILE A 195 -12.79 -19.05 1.22
C ILE A 195 -14.27 -19.46 1.14
N ILE A 196 -15.13 -18.46 0.97
CA ILE A 196 -16.59 -18.64 0.90
C ILE A 196 -17.15 -17.95 -0.34
N SER A 197 -18.28 -18.47 -0.84
CA SER A 197 -19.05 -17.85 -1.92
C SER A 197 -19.69 -16.53 -1.48
N ALA A 198 -20.11 -15.73 -2.46
CA ALA A 198 -20.83 -14.49 -2.21
C ALA A 198 -22.18 -14.74 -1.52
N GLU A 199 -22.84 -15.86 -1.82
CA GLU A 199 -24.11 -16.27 -1.23
C GLU A 199 -23.95 -16.61 0.25
N GLU A 200 -22.98 -17.45 0.59
CA GLU A 200 -22.67 -17.82 1.98
C GLU A 200 -22.26 -16.58 2.80
N SER A 201 -21.46 -15.68 2.21
CA SER A 201 -21.12 -14.40 2.86
C SER A 201 -22.36 -13.55 3.17
N LYS A 202 -23.32 -13.47 2.24
CA LYS A 202 -24.59 -12.72 2.45
C LYS A 202 -25.44 -13.38 3.52
N LEU A 203 -25.54 -14.71 3.54
CA LEU A 203 -26.27 -15.47 4.55
C LEU A 203 -25.69 -15.22 5.95
N ARG A 204 -24.36 -15.31 6.11
CA ARG A 204 -23.68 -15.02 7.39
C ARG A 204 -23.88 -13.59 7.88
N ASP A 205 -23.87 -12.61 6.98
CA ASP A 205 -24.15 -11.21 7.33
C ASP A 205 -25.61 -11.03 7.80
N LYS A 206 -26.57 -11.67 7.12
CA LYS A 206 -27.99 -11.66 7.51
C LYS A 206 -28.19 -12.30 8.89
N LEU A 207 -27.58 -13.45 9.15
CA LEU A 207 -27.64 -14.13 10.46
C LEU A 207 -27.01 -13.29 11.57
N ARG A 208 -25.83 -12.73 11.33
CA ARG A 208 -25.15 -11.82 12.28
C ARG A 208 -26.00 -10.59 12.60
N LYS A 209 -26.65 -9.99 11.60
CA LYS A 209 -27.57 -8.86 11.78
C LYS A 209 -28.81 -9.24 12.58
N ARG A 210 -29.40 -10.43 12.34
CA ARG A 210 -30.54 -10.95 13.11
C ARG A 210 -30.17 -11.16 14.58
N LYS A 211 -29.09 -11.89 14.84
CA LYS A 211 -28.58 -12.10 16.21
C LYS A 211 -28.32 -10.77 16.93
N ASN A 212 -27.77 -9.78 16.25
CA ASN A 212 -27.56 -8.45 16.82
C ASN A 212 -28.87 -7.66 17.07
N ARG A 213 -29.99 -8.01 16.43
CA ARG A 213 -31.30 -7.40 16.70
C ARG A 213 -32.01 -8.08 17.89
N GLU A 214 -31.80 -9.38 18.05
CA GLU A 214 -32.34 -10.18 19.17
C GLU A 214 -31.66 -9.86 20.50
N ILE A 215 -30.39 -9.42 20.49
CA ILE A 215 -29.71 -8.98 21.70
C ILE A 215 -30.32 -7.64 22.17
N PRO A 216 -30.78 -7.53 23.43
CA PRO A 216 -31.29 -6.28 23.98
C PRO A 216 -30.26 -5.15 23.79
N LYS A 217 -30.70 -3.97 23.36
CA LYS A 217 -29.82 -2.81 23.11
C LYS A 217 -28.90 -2.48 24.29
N VAL A 218 -29.34 -2.76 25.51
CA VAL A 218 -28.58 -2.61 26.77
C VAL A 218 -27.36 -3.55 26.78
N ALA A 219 -27.52 -4.83 26.45
CA ALA A 219 -26.43 -5.81 26.43
C ALA A 219 -25.39 -5.52 25.33
N LEU A 220 -25.82 -4.97 24.18
CA LEU A 220 -24.90 -4.50 23.14
C LEU A 220 -24.07 -3.30 23.58
N LYS A 221 -24.65 -2.39 24.37
CA LYS A 221 -23.95 -1.23 24.93
C LYS A 221 -22.90 -1.67 25.95
N VAL A 222 -23.26 -2.56 26.88
CA VAL A 222 -22.35 -3.15 27.86
C VAL A 222 -21.15 -3.84 27.20
N LYS A 223 -21.36 -4.64 26.15
CA LYS A 223 -20.28 -5.33 25.44
C LYS A 223 -19.31 -4.37 24.75
N LYS A 224 -19.83 -3.27 24.20
CA LYS A 224 -19.03 -2.22 23.55
C LYS A 224 -18.21 -1.44 24.59
N ASP A 225 -18.83 -1.12 25.72
CA ASP A 225 -18.20 -0.36 26.81
C ASP A 225 -17.08 -1.17 27.48
N LEU A 226 -17.29 -2.48 27.72
CA LEU A 226 -16.25 -3.39 28.20
C LEU A 226 -15.06 -3.48 27.22
N SER A 227 -15.32 -3.65 25.93
CA SER A 227 -14.26 -3.70 24.91
C SER A 227 -13.41 -2.42 24.90
N ASN A 228 -14.06 -1.26 24.98
CA ASN A 228 -13.36 0.04 25.06
C ASN A 228 -12.54 0.17 26.36
N LEU A 229 -13.08 -0.29 27.49
CA LEU A 229 -12.39 -0.26 28.79
C LEU A 229 -11.12 -1.11 28.77
N TYR A 230 -11.18 -2.34 28.22
CA TYR A 230 -10.01 -3.20 28.06
C TYR A 230 -8.95 -2.59 27.12
N VAL A 231 -9.37 -2.03 25.99
CA VAL A 231 -8.45 -1.36 25.04
C VAL A 231 -7.77 -0.16 25.68
N ASN A 232 -8.49 0.63 26.47
CA ASN A 232 -7.94 1.80 27.17
C ASN A 232 -6.99 1.39 28.30
N LYS A 233 -7.34 0.36 29.09
CA LYS A 233 -6.46 -0.20 30.12
C LYS A 233 -5.14 -0.69 29.52
N PHE A 234 -5.20 -1.39 28.38
CA PHE A 234 -4.03 -1.86 27.67
C PHE A 234 -3.15 -0.70 27.16
N LYS A 235 -3.76 0.31 26.52
CA LYS A 235 -3.04 1.52 26.05
C LYS A 235 -2.37 2.29 27.19
N ASN A 236 -3.02 2.39 28.33
CA ASN A 236 -2.45 3.07 29.50
C ASN A 236 -1.28 2.28 30.08
N SER A 237 -1.34 0.93 30.09
CA SER A 237 -0.21 0.11 30.52
C SER A 237 1.02 0.22 29.60
N LEU A 238 0.82 0.52 28.32
CA LEU A 238 1.90 0.74 27.35
C LEU A 238 2.51 2.15 27.44
N LYS A 239 1.79 3.12 28.00
CA LYS A 239 2.29 4.50 28.20
C LYS A 239 3.07 4.67 29.50
N ASN A 240 2.86 3.77 30.47
CA ASN A 240 3.49 3.80 31.79
C ASN A 240 4.72 2.85 31.87
N ARG A 241 5.27 2.45 30.72
CA ARG A 241 6.57 1.78 30.56
C ARG A 241 7.48 2.71 29.78
#